data_AF-A0A938X520-F1
#
_entry.id   AF-A0A938X520-F1
#
_cell.length_a   1.000
_cell.length_b   1.000
_cell.length_c   1.000
_cell.angle_alpha   90.00
_cell.angle_beta   90.00
_cell.angle_gamma   90.00
#
_symmetry.space_group_name_H-M   'P 1'
#
loop_
_entity.id
_entity.type
_entity.pdbx_description
1 polymer ?
#
loop_
_entity_poly.entity_id
_entity_poly.type
_entity_poly.pdbx_seq_one_letter_code
_entity_poly.pdbx_strand_id
1 'polypeptide(L)'
;TEEFLSRFRREDFIYPILTLVFYYDEKKWDGATDLYGMFPPGTEGKDGETKEVLRKYVPNYRMNLIDAGHMEEAELQRLSEDLQQVLGMLKYRGRRKELQGYIQKNEKYFSSVDAE
;
A
#
# COMPACT_ATOMS: atom_id res chain seq x y z
N THR A 1 0.49 -36.75 -17.82
CA THR A 1 0.11 -35.57 -18.62
C THR A 1 0.72 -34.34 -17.97
N GLU A 2 1.06 -33.32 -18.75
CA GLU A 2 1.81 -32.13 -18.29
C GLU A 2 1.11 -31.40 -17.11
N GLU A 3 -0.22 -31.43 -17.06
CA GLU A 3 -1.03 -30.82 -15.99
C GLU A 3 -0.90 -31.51 -14.61
N PHE A 4 -0.55 -32.81 -14.58
CA PHE A 4 -0.38 -33.53 -13.31
C PHE A 4 0.83 -33.02 -12.51
N LEU A 5 1.89 -32.59 -13.22
CA LEU A 5 3.12 -32.09 -12.61
C LEU A 5 3.04 -30.60 -12.26
N SER A 6 2.38 -29.77 -13.09
CA SER A 6 2.22 -28.34 -12.81
C SER A 6 1.15 -28.07 -11.74
N ARG A 7 0.19 -29.00 -11.55
CA ARG A 7 -1.05 -28.82 -10.78
C ARG A 7 -1.97 -27.72 -11.30
N PHE A 8 -1.59 -27.05 -12.40
CA PHE A 8 -2.40 -26.07 -13.12
C PHE A 8 -3.00 -26.72 -14.36
N ARG A 9 -4.33 -26.66 -14.44
CA ARG A 9 -5.11 -27.03 -15.62
C ARG A 9 -5.15 -25.87 -16.59
N ARG A 10 -5.38 -26.18 -17.87
CA ARG A 10 -5.52 -25.16 -18.91
C ARG A 10 -6.67 -24.18 -18.65
N GLU A 11 -7.71 -24.62 -17.93
CA GLU A 11 -8.88 -23.81 -17.58
C GLU A 11 -8.74 -23.11 -16.23
N ASP A 12 -7.60 -23.24 -15.53
CA ASP A 12 -7.37 -22.54 -14.28
C ASP A 12 -7.09 -21.05 -14.55
N PHE A 13 -7.81 -20.18 -13.85
CA PHE A 13 -7.64 -18.73 -13.92
C PHE A 13 -7.10 -18.21 -12.60
N ILE A 14 -6.16 -17.28 -12.67
CA ILE A 14 -5.71 -16.50 -11.51
C ILE A 14 -6.52 -15.22 -11.48
N TYR A 15 -7.25 -14.98 -10.38
CA TYR A 15 -7.91 -13.71 -10.16
C TYR A 15 -6.88 -12.62 -9.86
N PRO A 16 -7.07 -11.40 -10.38
CA PRO A 16 -6.15 -10.30 -10.11
C PRO A 16 -6.16 -9.97 -8.61
N ILE A 17 -4.96 -9.90 -8.02
CA ILE A 17 -4.76 -9.50 -6.62
C ILE A 17 -4.14 -8.11 -6.62
N LEU A 18 -4.76 -7.19 -5.87
CA LEU A 18 -4.22 -5.86 -5.58
C LEU A 18 -3.80 -5.81 -4.12
N THR A 19 -2.49 -5.78 -3.87
CA THR A 19 -1.94 -5.57 -2.52
C THR A 19 -1.80 -4.08 -2.25
N LEU A 20 -2.41 -3.62 -1.15
CA LEU A 20 -2.26 -2.26 -0.62
C LEU A 20 -1.44 -2.34 0.68
N VAL A 21 -0.48 -1.43 0.83
CA VAL A 21 0.34 -1.31 2.04
C VAL A 21 -0.01 -0.02 2.74
N PHE A 22 -0.47 -0.09 3.99
CA PHE A 22 -0.80 1.09 4.79
C PHE A 22 0.33 1.42 5.75
N TYR A 23 0.88 2.62 5.62
CA TYR A 23 1.87 3.18 6.52
C TYR A 23 1.27 4.38 7.25
N TYR A 24 1.32 4.35 8.58
CA TYR A 24 0.56 5.26 9.45
C TYR A 24 1.44 5.96 10.51
N ASP A 25 2.74 6.03 10.24
CA ASP A 25 3.69 6.70 11.11
C ASP A 25 3.67 8.23 10.89
N GLU A 26 4.24 8.98 11.82
CA GLU A 26 4.41 10.44 11.69
C GLU A 26 5.57 10.79 10.75
N LYS A 27 6.59 9.93 10.67
CA LYS A 27 7.69 10.07 9.71
C LYS A 27 7.17 9.72 8.32
N LYS A 28 7.58 10.48 7.29
CA LYS A 28 7.31 10.12 5.89
C LYS A 28 8.03 8.83 5.51
N TRP A 29 7.37 7.97 4.73
CA TRP A 29 7.99 6.75 4.24
C TRP A 29 9.24 7.08 3.40
N ASP A 30 10.37 6.48 3.76
CA ASP A 30 11.67 6.63 3.08
C ASP A 30 12.26 5.30 2.60
N GLY A 31 11.47 4.21 2.66
CA GLY A 31 11.87 2.90 2.17
C GLY A 31 11.62 2.69 0.68
N ALA A 32 11.97 1.50 0.20
CA ALA A 32 11.71 1.09 -1.18
C ALA A 32 10.21 1.12 -1.51
N THR A 33 9.88 1.48 -2.76
CA THR A 33 8.50 1.55 -3.28
C THR A 33 8.25 0.56 -4.41
N ASP A 34 9.23 -0.28 -4.70
CA ASP A 34 9.15 -1.37 -5.66
C ASP A 34 10.02 -2.56 -5.20
N LEU A 35 9.80 -3.72 -5.82
CA LEU A 35 10.47 -4.96 -5.45
C LEU A 35 11.99 -4.86 -5.60
N TYR A 36 12.48 -4.21 -6.64
CA TYR A 36 13.92 -4.09 -6.88
C TYR A 36 14.61 -3.27 -5.79
N GLY A 37 14.00 -2.18 -5.32
CA GLY A 37 14.52 -1.41 -4.20
C GLY A 37 14.53 -2.16 -2.87
N MET A 38 13.75 -3.24 -2.75
CA MET A 38 13.73 -4.11 -1.57
C MET A 38 14.84 -5.16 -1.58
N PHE A 39 15.53 -5.36 -2.71
CA PHE A 39 16.61 -6.33 -2.76
C PHE A 39 17.80 -5.89 -1.90
N PRO A 40 18.45 -6.83 -1.19
CA PRO A 40 19.67 -6.53 -0.47
C PRO A 40 20.73 -5.86 -1.36
N PRO A 41 21.53 -4.93 -0.83
CA PRO A 41 22.66 -4.37 -1.57
C PRO A 41 23.57 -5.48 -2.11
N GLY A 42 23.89 -5.41 -3.41
CA GLY A 42 24.72 -6.42 -4.09
C GLY A 42 23.96 -7.57 -4.74
N THR A 43 22.63 -7.65 -4.60
CA THR A 43 21.81 -8.66 -5.29
C THR A 43 21.90 -8.57 -6.81
N GLU A 44 22.08 -7.38 -7.39
CA GLU A 44 22.26 -7.20 -8.84
C GLU A 44 23.64 -7.67 -9.36
N GLY A 45 24.51 -8.20 -8.50
CA GLY A 45 25.89 -8.53 -8.84
C GLY A 45 26.76 -7.28 -9.03
N LYS A 46 28.06 -7.47 -9.19
CA LYS A 46 28.99 -6.39 -9.59
C LYS A 46 29.12 -6.28 -11.10
N ASP A 47 28.67 -7.31 -11.81
CA ASP A 47 28.71 -7.48 -13.24
C ASP A 47 27.31 -7.29 -13.85
N GLY A 48 27.26 -6.68 -15.03
CA GLY A 48 25.99 -6.36 -15.70
C GLY A 48 25.13 -7.59 -16.03
N GLU A 49 25.73 -8.78 -16.11
CA GLU A 49 25.03 -10.02 -16.47
C GLU A 49 24.02 -10.45 -15.40
N THR A 50 24.39 -10.39 -14.12
CA THR A 50 23.51 -10.76 -13.00
C THR A 50 22.26 -9.87 -12.96
N LYS A 51 22.44 -8.56 -13.22
CA LYS A 51 21.36 -7.58 -13.30
C LYS A 51 20.41 -7.85 -14.46
N GLU A 52 20.93 -8.22 -15.63
CA GLU A 52 20.11 -8.55 -16.80
C GLU A 52 19.33 -9.86 -16.61
N VAL A 53 19.93 -10.87 -15.97
CA VAL A 53 19.22 -12.10 -15.59
C VAL A 53 18.07 -11.78 -14.63
N LEU A 54 18.33 -10.99 -13.57
CA LEU A 54 17.28 -10.58 -12.63
C LEU A 54 16.13 -9.87 -13.32
N ARG A 55 16.42 -8.89 -14.19
CA ARG A 55 15.39 -8.14 -14.91
C ARG A 55 14.58 -8.98 -15.88
N LYS A 56 15.19 -10.03 -16.43
CA LYS A 56 14.53 -10.94 -17.37
C LYS A 56 13.54 -11.88 -16.68
N TYR A 57 13.86 -12.34 -15.46
CA TYR A 57 13.08 -13.39 -14.80
C TYR A 57 12.24 -12.91 -13.62
N VAL A 58 12.60 -11.78 -13.01
CA VAL A 58 11.90 -11.23 -11.84
C VAL A 58 11.25 -9.91 -12.23
N PRO A 59 9.92 -9.83 -12.37
CA PRO A 59 9.26 -8.57 -12.66
C PRO A 59 9.38 -7.60 -11.47
N ASN A 60 9.59 -6.31 -11.76
CA ASN A 60 9.60 -5.28 -10.73
C ASN A 60 8.16 -4.92 -10.32
N TYR A 61 7.67 -5.48 -9.21
CA TYR A 61 6.36 -5.13 -8.69
C TYR A 61 6.41 -3.78 -7.97
N ARG A 62 5.52 -2.86 -8.36
CA ARG A 62 5.29 -1.62 -7.63
C ARG A 62 4.54 -1.91 -6.33
N MET A 63 5.00 -1.33 -5.22
CA MET A 63 4.25 -1.31 -3.97
C MET A 63 3.17 -0.23 -4.04
N ASN A 64 1.90 -0.62 -3.85
CA ASN A 64 0.79 0.34 -3.71
C ASN A 64 0.75 0.83 -2.25
N LEU A 65 1.71 1.69 -1.93
CA LEU A 65 1.86 2.28 -0.60
C LEU A 65 0.88 3.45 -0.42
N ILE A 66 0.19 3.44 0.71
CA ILE A 66 -0.64 4.53 1.22
C ILE A 66 0.03 5.05 2.51
N ASP A 67 0.67 6.20 2.41
CA ASP A 67 1.28 6.91 3.56
C ASP A 67 0.23 7.84 4.18
N ALA A 68 -0.55 7.31 5.12
CA ALA A 68 -1.72 7.97 5.70
C ALA A 68 -1.37 9.33 6.34
N GLY A 69 -0.18 9.47 6.92
CA GLY A 69 0.30 10.72 7.52
C GLY A 69 0.48 11.84 6.49
N HIS A 70 0.77 11.48 5.24
CA HIS A 70 1.21 12.40 4.19
C HIS A 70 0.33 12.37 2.93
N MET A 71 -0.85 11.73 2.99
CA MET A 71 -1.81 11.73 1.86
C MET A 71 -2.35 13.13 1.57
N GLU A 72 -2.49 13.44 0.28
CA GLU A 72 -3.19 14.64 -0.15
C GLU A 72 -4.69 14.53 0.14
N GLU A 73 -5.36 15.66 0.41
CA GLU A 73 -6.82 15.65 0.65
C GLU A 73 -7.60 15.11 -0.55
N ALA A 74 -7.12 15.38 -1.77
CA ALA A 74 -7.73 14.84 -2.99
C ALA A 74 -7.62 13.31 -3.09
N GLU A 75 -6.61 12.70 -2.48
CA GLU A 75 -6.46 11.23 -2.46
C GLU A 75 -7.38 10.61 -1.42
N LEU A 76 -7.49 11.23 -0.24
CA LEU A 76 -8.42 10.82 0.82
C LEU A 76 -9.88 10.83 0.34
N GLN A 77 -10.27 11.84 -0.43
CA GLN A 77 -11.64 11.98 -0.97
C GLN A 77 -12.02 10.92 -2.02
N ARG A 78 -11.06 10.14 -2.52
CA ARG A 78 -11.31 9.07 -3.51
C ARG A 78 -11.59 7.72 -2.84
N LEU A 79 -11.44 7.65 -1.52
CA LEU A 79 -11.68 6.43 -0.75
C LEU A 79 -13.16 6.31 -0.38
N SER A 80 -13.56 5.11 0.04
CA SER A 80 -14.87 4.93 0.68
C SER A 80 -14.98 5.80 1.92
N GLU A 81 -16.20 6.16 2.31
CA GLU A 81 -16.46 7.04 3.45
C GLU A 81 -15.75 6.52 4.72
N ASP A 82 -15.90 5.24 5.05
CA ASP A 82 -15.24 4.66 6.24
C ASP A 82 -13.71 4.76 6.19
N LEU A 83 -13.11 4.39 5.06
CA LEU A 83 -11.65 4.41 4.92
C LEU A 83 -11.11 5.85 4.91
N GLN A 84 -11.85 6.78 4.32
CA GLN A 84 -11.55 8.20 4.36
C GLN A 84 -11.48 8.70 5.81
N GLN A 85 -12.43 8.30 6.67
CA GLN A 85 -12.47 8.73 8.07
C GLN A 85 -11.34 8.11 8.88
N VAL A 86 -11.08 6.81 8.72
CA VAL A 86 -9.96 6.13 9.39
C VAL A 86 -8.61 6.74 9.01
N LEU A 87 -8.33 6.89 7.70
CA LEU A 87 -7.06 7.46 7.24
C LEU A 87 -6.96 8.95 7.53
N GLY A 88 -8.06 9.69 7.48
CA GLY A 88 -8.11 11.10 7.86
C GLY A 88 -7.77 11.31 9.34
N MET A 89 -8.29 10.46 10.24
CA MET A 89 -7.88 10.49 11.65
C MET A 89 -6.39 10.19 11.81
N LEU A 90 -5.87 9.18 11.10
CA LEU A 90 -4.44 8.84 11.14
C LEU A 90 -3.56 9.97 10.60
N LYS A 91 -4.01 10.70 9.57
CA LYS A 91 -3.30 11.87 9.03
C LYS A 91 -3.05 12.92 10.11
N TYR A 92 -4.07 13.24 10.92
CA TYR A 92 -3.98 14.25 11.98
C TYR A 92 -3.52 13.67 13.33
N ARG A 93 -3.02 12.43 13.36
CA ARG A 93 -2.39 11.83 14.54
C ARG A 93 -1.26 12.74 15.05
N GLY A 94 -1.14 12.85 16.37
CA GLY A 94 -0.19 13.76 17.02
C GLY A 94 -0.60 15.25 17.02
N ARG A 95 -1.48 15.67 16.11
CA ARG A 95 -1.94 17.07 15.95
C ARG A 95 -3.32 17.27 16.56
N ARG A 96 -3.39 17.24 17.90
CA ARG A 96 -4.66 17.25 18.67
C ARG A 96 -5.70 18.28 18.21
N LYS A 97 -5.29 19.52 17.93
CA LYS A 97 -6.21 20.58 17.49
C LYS A 97 -6.79 20.30 16.10
N GLU A 98 -5.96 19.85 15.17
CA GLU A 98 -6.37 19.52 13.81
C GLU A 98 -7.25 18.28 13.78
N LEU A 99 -6.92 17.26 14.58
CA LEU A 99 -7.75 16.08 14.75
C LEU A 99 -9.13 16.42 15.32
N GLN A 100 -9.20 17.31 16.32
CA GLN A 100 -10.49 17.79 16.84
C GLN A 100 -11.28 18.55 15.77
N GLY A 101 -10.63 19.40 14.99
CA GLY A 101 -11.26 20.09 13.86
C GLY A 101 -11.77 19.12 12.79
N TYR A 102 -11.02 18.06 12.50
CA TYR A 102 -11.43 17.01 11.58
C TYR A 102 -12.65 16.25 12.08
N ILE A 103 -12.66 15.82 13.35
CA ILE A 103 -13.81 15.12 13.96
C ILE A 103 -15.05 16.01 13.94
N GLN A 104 -14.92 17.29 14.30
CA GLN A 104 -16.05 18.24 14.27
C GLN A 104 -16.58 18.45 12.85
N LYS A 105 -15.69 18.57 11.85
CA LYS A 105 -16.09 18.71 10.45
C LYS A 105 -16.87 17.49 9.93
N ASN A 106 -16.56 16.30 10.46
CA ASN A 106 -17.19 15.03 10.08
C ASN A 106 -18.14 14.51 11.18
N GLU A 107 -18.70 15.39 12.01
CA GLU A 107 -19.51 15.03 13.19
C GLU A 107 -20.66 14.08 12.84
N LYS A 108 -21.32 14.29 11.69
CA LYS A 108 -22.42 13.42 11.23
C LYS A 108 -22.00 11.95 11.13
N TYR A 109 -20.83 11.69 10.56
CA TYR A 109 -20.29 10.34 10.45
C TYR A 109 -20.01 9.75 11.83
N PHE A 110 -19.24 10.48 12.66
CA PHE A 110 -18.84 10.00 13.98
C PHE A 110 -20.02 9.84 14.95
N SER A 111 -21.10 10.61 14.78
CA SER A 111 -22.33 10.47 15.58
C SER A 111 -23.12 9.20 15.28
N SER A 112 -22.93 8.61 14.09
CA SER A 112 -23.59 7.36 13.68
C SER A 112 -22.74 6.11 13.91
N VAL A 113 -21.51 6.26 14.39
CA VAL A 113 -20.66 5.12 14.74
C VAL A 113 -21.09 4.60 16.10
N ASP A 114 -21.54 3.35 16.15
CA ASP A 114 -21.90 2.69 17.40
C ASP A 114 -20.65 2.53 18.29
N ALA A 115 -20.81 2.79 19.58
CA ALA A 115 -19.79 2.44 20.57
C ALA A 115 -19.96 0.95 20.90
N GLU A 116 -19.08 0.11 20.35
CA GLU A 116 -18.93 -1.29 20.78
C GLU A 116 -18.46 -1.40 22.25
#